data_AF-T2GL69-F1
#
_entry.id   AF-T2GL69-F1
#
_cell.length_a   1.000
_cell.length_b   1.000
_cell.length_c   1.000
_cell.angle_alpha   90.00
_cell.angle_beta   90.00
_cell.angle_gamma   90.00
#
_symmetry.space_group_name_H-M   'P 1'
#
loop_
_entity.id
_entity.type
_entity.pdbx_description
1 polymer ?
#
loop_
_entity_poly.entity_id
_entity_poly.type
_entity_poly.pdbx_seq_one_letter_code
_entity_poly.pdbx_strand_id
1 'polypeptide(L)'
;MIDEKIYSIFKRGSKTYFYSTLFFPPKVRRDVFILYSFLRKADDYVDRIPQDTEGFYDFVERYRVASSGEKTGDVVVDSFAELSARKSFNKE
;
A
#
# COMPACT_ATOMS: atom_id res chain seq x y z
N MET A 1 4.60 10.25 -11.22
CA MET A 1 3.95 9.12 -11.92
C MET A 1 3.59 8.06 -10.88
N ILE A 2 2.49 7.33 -11.04
CA ILE A 2 2.12 6.23 -10.14
C ILE A 2 2.86 4.98 -10.61
N ASP A 3 3.44 4.23 -9.68
CA ASP A 3 4.14 2.98 -9.98
C ASP A 3 3.16 1.92 -10.55
N GLU A 4 3.63 1.13 -11.52
CA GLU A 4 2.79 0.14 -12.21
C GLU A 4 2.27 -0.94 -11.26
N LYS A 5 3.07 -1.38 -10.29
CA LYS A 5 2.67 -2.38 -9.30
C LYS A 5 1.55 -1.84 -8.41
N ILE A 6 1.69 -0.60 -7.93
CA ILE A 6 0.66 0.09 -7.14
C ILE A 6 -0.63 0.25 -7.96
N TYR A 7 -0.52 0.67 -9.21
CA TYR A 7 -1.67 0.82 -10.11
C TYR A 7 -2.40 -0.52 -10.32
N SER A 8 -1.64 -1.59 -10.58
CA SER A 8 -2.17 -2.93 -10.85
C SER A 8 -2.87 -3.54 -9.63
N ILE A 9 -2.28 -3.39 -8.43
CA ILE A 9 -2.91 -3.86 -7.18
C ILE A 9 -4.26 -3.16 -6.98
N PHE A 10 -4.30 -1.83 -7.04
CA PHE A 10 -5.56 -1.10 -6.82
C PHE A 10 -6.61 -1.46 -7.89
N LYS A 11 -6.23 -1.40 -9.18
CA LYS A 11 -7.17 -1.70 -10.27
C LYS A 11 -7.74 -3.11 -10.22
N ARG A 12 -7.01 -4.09 -9.67
CA ARG A 12 -7.50 -5.45 -9.48
C ARG A 12 -8.31 -5.60 -8.20
N GLY A 13 -7.88 -4.96 -7.11
CA GLY A 13 -8.53 -5.05 -5.80
C GLY A 13 -9.91 -4.40 -5.74
N SER A 14 -10.13 -3.29 -6.46
CA SER A 14 -11.47 -2.69 -6.56
C SER A 14 -11.65 -1.88 -7.83
N LYS A 15 -12.50 -2.36 -8.74
CA LYS A 15 -12.83 -1.62 -9.97
C LYS A 15 -13.57 -0.33 -9.67
N THR A 16 -14.64 -0.41 -8.87
CA THR A 16 -15.49 0.74 -8.57
C THR A 16 -14.67 1.85 -7.91
N TYR A 17 -13.94 1.54 -6.83
CA TYR A 17 -13.17 2.56 -6.13
C TYR A 17 -12.03 3.09 -6.99
N PHE A 18 -11.32 2.21 -7.72
CA PHE A 18 -10.29 2.64 -8.67
C PHE A 18 -10.82 3.68 -9.67
N TYR A 19 -11.95 3.42 -10.33
CA TYR A 19 -12.50 4.36 -11.31
C TYR A 19 -13.02 5.65 -10.66
N SER A 20 -13.62 5.58 -9.46
CA SER A 20 -14.03 6.78 -8.72
C SER A 20 -12.84 7.68 -8.36
N THR A 21 -11.69 7.11 -7.99
CA THR A 21 -10.49 7.91 -7.64
C THR A 21 -9.85 8.61 -8.83
N LEU A 22 -10.17 8.25 -10.08
CA LEU A 22 -9.66 8.96 -11.26
C LEU A 22 -10.10 10.43 -11.33
N PHE A 23 -11.23 10.75 -10.68
CA PHE A 23 -11.76 12.11 -10.57
C PHE A 23 -11.08 12.95 -9.47
N PHE A 24 -10.21 12.36 -8.65
CA PHE A 24 -9.53 13.10 -7.59
C PHE A 24 -8.42 14.01 -8.14
N PRO A 25 -8.12 15.13 -7.44
CA PRO A 25 -6.94 15.94 -7.73
C PRO A 25 -5.68 15.07 -7.80
N PRO A 26 -4.74 15.33 -8.74
CA PRO A 26 -3.62 14.43 -9.00
C PRO A 26 -2.81 14.00 -7.77
N LYS A 27 -2.56 14.94 -6.84
CA LYS A 27 -1.84 14.65 -5.59
C LYS A 27 -2.62 13.70 -4.67
N VAL A 28 -3.91 13.96 -4.48
CA VAL A 28 -4.80 13.13 -3.65
C VAL A 28 -4.95 11.74 -4.26
N ARG A 29 -5.16 11.66 -5.58
CA ARG A 29 -5.23 10.39 -6.32
C ARG A 29 -3.99 9.53 -6.09
N ARG A 30 -2.79 10.11 -6.20
CA ARG A 30 -1.54 9.37 -5.96
C ARG A 30 -1.49 8.82 -4.53
N ASP A 31 -1.82 9.65 -3.54
CA ASP A 31 -1.81 9.25 -2.13
C ASP A 31 -2.80 8.10 -1.87
N VAL A 32 -4.00 8.17 -2.45
CA VAL A 32 -5.03 7.13 -2.33
C VAL A 32 -4.61 5.83 -3.00
N PHE A 33 -3.95 5.88 -4.16
CA PHE A 33 -3.45 4.69 -4.83
C PHE A 33 -2.41 3.95 -3.97
N ILE A 34 -1.49 4.69 -3.34
CA ILE A 34 -0.49 4.13 -2.42
C ILE A 34 -1.17 3.51 -1.20
N LEU A 35 -2.05 4.27 -0.54
CA LEU A 35 -2.77 3.84 0.65
C LEU A 35 -3.57 2.56 0.41
N TYR A 36 -4.39 2.55 -0.65
CA TYR A 36 -5.23 1.40 -0.96
C TYR A 36 -4.40 0.17 -1.30
N SER A 37 -3.35 0.31 -2.12
CA SER A 37 -2.53 -0.84 -2.53
C SER A 37 -1.72 -1.43 -1.38
N PHE A 38 -1.34 -0.62 -0.38
CA PHE A 38 -0.73 -1.13 0.84
C PHE A 38 -1.71 -2.00 1.64
N LEU A 39 -2.91 -1.48 1.90
CA LEU A 39 -3.94 -2.20 2.65
C LEU A 39 -4.39 -3.47 1.93
N ARG A 40 -4.69 -3.40 0.63
CA ARG A 40 -5.11 -4.56 -0.15
C ARG A 40 -4.06 -5.68 -0.15
N LYS A 41 -2.78 -5.33 -0.16
CA LYS A 41 -1.70 -6.31 -0.08
C LYS A 41 -1.64 -6.98 1.30
N ALA A 42 -1.90 -6.25 2.38
CA ALA A 42 -2.04 -6.84 3.71
C ALA A 42 -3.24 -7.80 3.76
N ASP A 43 -4.39 -7.37 3.24
CA ASP A 43 -5.61 -8.17 3.15
C ASP A 43 -5.39 -9.48 2.37
N ASP A 44 -4.66 -9.43 1.24
CA ASP A 44 -4.40 -10.61 0.41
C ASP A 44 -3.74 -11.78 1.18
N TYR A 45 -2.94 -11.49 2.22
CA TYR A 45 -2.33 -12.53 3.06
C TYR A 45 -3.34 -13.20 4.00
N VAL A 46 -4.27 -12.42 4.56
CA VAL A 46 -5.25 -12.90 5.55
C VAL A 46 -6.55 -13.41 4.93
N ASP A 47 -6.91 -12.92 3.74
CA ASP A 47 -8.08 -13.34 2.96
C ASP A 47 -7.84 -14.70 2.27
N ARG A 48 -6.58 -15.10 2.10
CA ARG A 48 -6.23 -16.38 1.48
C ARG A 48 -6.69 -17.55 2.35
N ILE A 49 -7.09 -18.65 1.72
CA ILE A 49 -7.41 -19.92 2.40
C ILE A 49 -6.50 -21.03 1.84
N PRO A 50 -5.62 -21.64 2.66
CA PRO A 50 -5.29 -21.24 4.04
C PRO A 50 -4.62 -19.86 4.08
N GLN A 51 -4.68 -19.18 5.25
CA GLN A 51 -4.04 -17.88 5.43
C GLN A 51 -2.53 -17.98 5.26
N ASP A 52 -1.93 -16.94 4.69
CA ASP A 52 -0.48 -16.83 4.51
C ASP A 52 0.16 -16.08 5.69
N THR A 53 0.25 -16.77 6.83
CA THR A 53 0.77 -16.21 8.08
C THR A 53 2.22 -15.74 7.96
N GLU A 54 3.07 -16.55 7.33
CA GLU A 54 4.49 -16.22 7.13
C GLU A 54 4.64 -14.97 6.24
N GLY A 55 3.95 -14.94 5.10
CA GLY A 55 3.96 -13.79 4.21
C GLY A 55 3.44 -12.51 4.86
N PHE A 56 2.45 -12.61 5.75
CA PHE A 56 1.94 -11.48 6.52
C PHE A 56 2.99 -10.92 7.50
N TYR A 57 3.66 -11.79 8.28
CA TYR A 57 4.69 -11.32 9.22
C TYR A 57 5.91 -10.73 8.48
N ASP A 58 6.32 -11.32 7.36
CA ASP A 58 7.37 -10.76 6.50
C ASP A 58 6.97 -9.39 5.93
N PHE A 59 5.68 -9.18 5.64
CA PHE A 59 5.16 -7.88 5.22
C PHE A 59 5.20 -6.85 6.35
N VAL A 60 4.87 -7.25 7.57
CA VAL A 60 4.98 -6.40 8.77
C VAL A 60 6.43 -6.00 9.03
N GLU A 61 7.39 -6.93 8.94
CA GLU A 61 8.82 -6.62 9.12
C GLU A 61 9.32 -5.64 8.07
N ARG A 62 8.97 -5.84 6.79
CA ARG A 62 9.27 -4.85 5.75
C ARG A 62 8.68 -3.48 6.08
N TYR A 63 7.43 -3.42 6.54
CA TYR A 63 6.83 -2.15 6.94
C TYR A 63 7.57 -1.47 8.11
N ARG A 64 8.05 -2.24 9.10
CA ARG A 64 8.87 -1.72 10.20
C ARG A 64 10.19 -1.13 9.70
N VAL A 65 10.90 -1.86 8.84
CA VAL A 65 12.15 -1.38 8.20
C VAL A 65 11.89 -0.13 7.36
N ALA A 66 10.85 -0.11 6.53
CA ALA A 66 10.53 1.10 5.75
C ALA A 66 10.18 2.30 6.63
N SER A 67 9.50 2.05 7.76
CA SER A 67 9.09 3.07 8.71
C SER A 67 10.23 3.61 9.58
N SER A 68 11.38 2.91 9.66
CA SER A 68 12.62 3.42 10.26
C SER A 68 13.38 4.36 9.31
N GLY A 69 12.98 4.44 8.04
CA GLY A 69 13.60 5.26 7.01
C GLY A 69 14.47 4.47 6.03
N GLU A 70 14.62 3.16 6.22
CA GLU A 70 15.38 2.29 5.32
C GLU A 70 14.56 1.88 4.09
N LYS A 71 15.21 1.49 3.00
CA LYS A 71 14.53 1.01 1.78
C LYS A 71 14.47 -0.51 1.78
N THR A 72 13.28 -1.06 1.62
CA THR A 72 13.07 -2.52 1.57
C THR A 72 13.18 -3.09 0.15
N GLY A 73 13.08 -2.22 -0.87
CA GLY A 73 12.95 -2.64 -2.27
C GLY A 73 11.52 -3.03 -2.65
N ASP A 74 10.59 -3.06 -1.70
CA ASP A 74 9.18 -3.26 -1.97
C ASP A 74 8.47 -1.92 -2.16
N VAL A 75 8.26 -1.55 -3.42
CA VAL A 75 7.66 -0.25 -3.79
C VAL A 75 6.33 0.05 -3.09
N VAL A 76 5.53 -0.96 -2.75
CA VAL A 76 4.25 -0.76 -2.04
C VAL A 76 4.50 -0.31 -0.61
N VAL A 77 5.42 -0.99 0.08
CA VAL A 77 5.77 -0.71 1.48
C VAL A 77 6.55 0.61 1.57
N ASP A 78 7.56 0.78 0.73
CA ASP A 78 8.42 1.96 0.72
C ASP A 78 7.62 3.23 0.37
N SER A 79 6.65 3.13 -0.55
CA SER A 79 5.77 4.27 -0.89
C SER A 79 4.79 4.60 0.23
N PHE A 80 4.28 3.58 0.92
CA PHE A 80 3.37 3.80 2.05
C PHE A 80 4.10 4.42 3.24
N ALA A 81 5.32 3.98 3.56
CA ALA A 81 6.13 4.59 4.61
C ALA A 81 6.41 6.08 4.33
N GLU A 82 6.76 6.43 3.08
CA GLU A 82 6.92 7.82 2.65
C GLU A 82 5.61 8.62 2.79
N LEU A 83 4.49 8.06 2.34
CA LEU A 83 3.18 8.69 2.46
C LEU A 83 2.80 8.93 3.92
N SER A 84 2.98 7.91 4.78
CA SER A 84 2.68 7.95 6.20
C SER A 84 3.47 9.04 6.91
N ALA A 85 4.78 9.13 6.64
CA ALA A 85 5.63 10.21 7.16
C ALA A 85 5.20 11.59 6.65
N ARG A 86 4.94 11.73 5.34
CA ARG A 86 4.53 13.00 4.72
C ARG A 86 3.16 13.50 5.19
N LYS A 87 2.26 12.60 5.59
CA LYS A 87 0.91 12.92 6.10
C LYS A 87 0.82 12.90 7.61
N SER A 88 1.91 12.57 8.29
CA SER A 88 1.97 12.46 9.75
C SER A 88 0.87 11.55 10.31
N PHE A 89 0.72 10.36 9.72
CA PHE A 89 -0.19 9.37 10.30
C PHE A 89 0.27 9.04 11.73
N ASN A 90 -0.70 8.98 12.65
CA ASN A 90 -0.41 8.69 14.05
C ASN A 90 0.20 7.28 14.15
N LYS A 91 1.32 7.20 14.85
CA LYS A 91 1.88 5.93 15.34
C LYS A 91 1.29 5.74 16.73
N GLU A 92 0.11 5.14 16.82
CA GLU A 92 -0.42 4.66 18.10
C GLU A 92 0.39 3.48 18.62
#